data_AF-A0A942N0J3-F1
#
_entry.id   AF-A0A942N0J3-F1
#
_cell.length_a   1.000
_cell.length_b   1.000
_cell.length_c   1.000
_cell.angle_alpha   90.00
_cell.angle_beta   90.00
_cell.angle_gamma   90.00
#
_symmetry.space_group_name_H-M   'P 1'
#
loop_
_entity.id
_entity.type
_entity.pdbx_description
1 polymer ?
#
loop_
_entity_poly.entity_id
_entity_poly.type
_entity_poly.pdbx_seq_one_letter_code
_entity_poly.pdbx_strand_id
1 'polypeptide(L)' 'MSRKLKELRELTDEQIVEMYDEVSSHTSVGLDYYAEELNRRSNEKTNKIIEKCTIWITIMTAVILIATIANVIIALGN' A
#
# COMPACT_ATOMS: atom_id res chain seq x y z
N MET A 1 -23.18 10.88 -18.17
CA MET A 1 -22.13 11.92 -18.12
C MET A 1 -21.06 11.44 -17.16
N SER A 2 -19.80 11.32 -17.61
CA SER A 2 -18.67 10.94 -16.77
C SER A 2 -18.41 12.04 -15.74
N ARG A 3 -18.62 11.75 -14.44
CA ARG A 3 -18.17 12.66 -13.37
C ARG A 3 -16.65 12.82 -13.46
N LYS A 4 -16.15 14.02 -13.18
CA LYS A 4 -14.71 14.32 -13.26
C LYS A 4 -14.00 13.65 -12.08
N LEU A 5 -12.82 13.06 -12.33
CA LEU A 5 -11.89 12.46 -11.35
C LEU A 5 -11.69 13.32 -10.08
N LYS A 6 -11.86 14.64 -10.18
CA LYS A 6 -11.72 15.58 -9.07
C LYS A 6 -12.79 15.38 -7.99
N GLU A 7 -14.04 15.10 -8.37
CA GLU A 7 -15.15 14.83 -7.44
C GLU A 7 -14.98 13.48 -6.74
N LEU A 8 -14.38 12.50 -7.43
CA LEU A 8 -14.03 11.19 -6.88
C LEU A 8 -12.93 11.25 -5.81
N ARG A 9 -12.06 12.26 -5.85
CA ARG A 9 -11.01 12.46 -4.84
C ARG A 9 -11.53 13.08 -3.54
N GLU A 10 -12.71 13.69 -3.57
CA GLU A 10 -13.34 14.32 -2.41
C GLU A 10 -14.31 13.39 -1.66
N LEU A 11 -14.67 12.25 -2.27
CA LEU A 11 -15.57 11.25 -1.68
C LEU A 11 -14.81 10.22 -0.84
N THR A 12 -15.45 9.76 0.24
CA THR A 12 -14.91 8.71 1.09
C THR A 12 -14.95 7.35 0.38
N ASP A 13 -14.08 6.42 0.80
CA ASP A 13 -13.99 5.11 0.17
C ASP A 13 -15.35 4.36 0.24
N GLU A 14 -16.16 4.55 1.31
CA GLU A 14 -17.53 3.99 1.38
C GLU A 14 -18.50 4.58 0.35
N GLN A 15 -18.43 5.90 0.11
CA GLN A 15 -19.30 6.58 -0.86
C GLN A 15 -18.98 6.17 -2.30
N ILE A 16 -17.71 5.82 -2.57
CA ILE A 16 -17.29 5.31 -3.87
C ILE A 16 -17.84 3.91 -4.11
N VAL A 17 -17.91 3.06 -3.07
CA VAL A 17 -18.49 1.71 -3.15
C VAL A 17 -20.01 1.78 -3.38
N GLU A 18 -20.71 2.68 -2.70
CA GLU A 18 -22.16 2.83 -2.86
C GLU A 18 -22.55 3.31 -4.28
N MET A 19 -21.78 4.26 -4.83
CA MET A 19 -21.94 4.68 -6.23
C MET A 19 -21.53 3.59 -7.22
N TYR A 20 -20.54 2.76 -6.89
CA TYR A 20 -20.14 1.62 -7.71
C TYR A 20 -21.29 0.63 -7.84
N ASP A 21 -21.92 0.27 -6.72
CA ASP A 21 -23.08 -0.62 -6.69
C ASP A 21 -24.27 -0.02 -7.47
N GLU A 22 -24.52 1.28 -7.33
CA GLU A 22 -25.61 1.98 -8.04
C GLU A 22 -25.39 2.02 -9.57
N VAL A 23 -24.14 2.28 -10.00
CA VAL A 23 -23.75 2.32 -11.44
C VAL A 23 -23.60 0.91 -12.04
N SER A 24 -23.40 -0.12 -11.22
CA SER A 24 -23.24 -1.52 -11.67
C SER A 24 -24.46 -2.06 -12.41
N SER A 25 -25.61 -1.44 -12.15
CA SER A 25 -26.88 -1.75 -12.79
C SER A 25 -26.97 -1.32 -14.27
N HIS A 26 -26.10 -0.42 -14.76
CA HIS A 26 -26.34 0.25 -16.04
C HIS A 26 -25.18 0.32 -17.05
N THR A 27 -23.90 0.22 -16.66
CA THR A 27 -22.79 0.19 -17.66
C THR A 27 -21.47 -0.39 -17.13
N SER A 28 -20.96 -1.44 -17.77
CA SER A 28 -19.71 -2.14 -17.38
C SER A 28 -18.43 -1.28 -17.50
N VAL A 29 -18.36 -0.36 -18.46
CA VAL A 29 -17.14 0.45 -18.71
C VAL A 29 -16.93 1.55 -17.64
N GLY A 30 -18.01 2.03 -17.02
CA GLY A 30 -17.93 2.99 -15.92
C GLY A 30 -17.42 2.36 -14.63
N LEU A 31 -17.72 1.08 -14.41
CA LEU A 31 -17.31 0.33 -13.23
C LEU A 31 -15.80 0.14 -13.18
N ASP A 32 -15.19 -0.29 -14.29
CA ASP A 32 -13.74 -0.56 -14.33
C ASP A 32 -12.92 0.65 -13.86
N TYR A 33 -13.36 1.87 -14.22
CA TYR A 33 -12.71 3.11 -13.80
C TYR A 33 -12.72 3.34 -12.28
N TYR A 34 -13.86 3.09 -11.61
CA TYR A 34 -13.98 3.25 -10.16
C TYR A 34 -13.24 2.13 -9.41
N ALA A 35 -13.29 0.90 -9.93
CA ALA A 35 -12.56 -0.24 -9.36
C ALA A 35 -11.04 -0.04 -9.48
N GLU A 36 -10.57 0.48 -10.61
CA GLU A 36 -9.14 0.76 -10.83
C GLU A 36 -8.64 1.85 -9.89
N GLU A 37 -9.40 2.92 -9.66
CA GLU A 37 -9.04 3.97 -8.71
C GLU A 37 -9.04 3.47 -7.26
N LEU A 38 -10.01 2.63 -6.87
CA LEU A 38 -10.03 2.00 -5.53
C LEU A 38 -8.81 1.08 -5.33
N ASN A 39 -8.48 0.27 -6.34
CA ASN A 39 -7.29 -0.57 -6.34
C ASN A 39 -5.99 0.26 -6.28
N ARG A 40 -5.94 1.39 -6.99
CA ARG A 40 -4.79 2.31 -6.95
C ARG A 40 -4.59 2.86 -5.53
N ARG A 41 -5.66 3.29 -4.85
CA ARG A 41 -5.60 3.76 -3.45
C ARG A 41 -5.20 2.65 -2.48
N SER A 42 -5.75 1.44 -2.66
CA SER A 42 -5.40 0.28 -1.83
C SER A 42 -3.92 -0.08 -1.97
N ASN A 43 -3.40 -0.09 -3.20
CA ASN A 43 -1.99 -0.34 -3.47
C ASN A 43 -1.08 0.76 -2.91
N GLU A 44 -1.48 2.03 -2.96
CA GLU A 44 -0.71 3.11 -2.30
C GLU A 44 -0.65 2.95 -0.78
N LYS A 45 -1.76 2.56 -0.14
CA LYS A 45 -1.80 2.29 1.31
C LYS A 45 -0.91 1.09 1.67
N THR A 46 -1.00 0.00 0.91
CA THR A 46 -0.18 -1.20 1.09
C THR A 46 1.31 -0.93 0.86
N ASN A 47 1.67 -0.19 -0.19
CA ASN A 47 3.07 0.16 -0.47
C ASN A 47 3.69 0.97 0.68
N LYS A 48 2.96 1.90 1.29
CA LYS A 48 3.46 2.65 2.47
C LYS A 48 3.73 1.75 3.68
N ILE A 49 2.93 0.69 3.86
CA ILE A 49 3.14 -0.29 4.93
C ILE A 49 4.38 -1.13 4.60
N ILE A 50 4.48 -1.62 3.36
CA ILE A 50 5.63 -2.41 2.88
C ILE A 50 6.93 -1.61 3.02
N GLU A 51 6.93 -0.32 2.67
CA GLU A 51 8.09 0.56 2.79
C GLU A 51 8.56 0.66 4.26
N LYS A 52 7.63 0.90 5.19
CA LYS A 52 7.93 0.91 6.63
C LYS A 52 8.49 -0.42 7.11
N CYS A 53 7.87 -1.54 6.73
CA CYS A 53 8.35 -2.87 7.06
C CYS A 53 9.76 -3.12 6.49
N THR A 54 10.03 -2.68 5.26
CA THR A 54 11.33 -2.82 4.60
C THR A 54 12.42 -2.05 5.34
N ILE A 55 12.13 -0.84 5.80
CA ILE A 55 13.05 -0.05 6.63
C ILE A 55 13.34 -0.78 7.94
N TRP A 56 12.32 -1.29 8.63
CA TRP A 56 12.51 -2.05 9.87
C TRP A 56 13.33 -3.34 9.68
N ILE A 57 13.06 -4.09 8.62
CA ILE A 57 13.83 -5.29 8.26
C ILE A 57 15.30 -4.92 7.98
N THR A 58 15.54 -3.81 7.29
CA THR A 58 16.89 -3.31 7.00
C THR A 58 17.63 -2.98 8.30
N ILE A 59 16.97 -2.30 9.24
CA ILE A 59 17.54 -1.99 10.56
C ILE A 59 17.86 -3.27 11.34
N MET A 60 16.93 -4.23 11.41
CA MET A 60 17.16 -5.51 12.10
C MET A 60 18.33 -6.28 11.49
N THR A 61 18.42 -6.31 10.16
CA THR A 61 19.52 -6.97 9.44
C THR A 61 20.86 -6.32 9.76
N ALA A 62 20.92 -4.98 9.81
CA ALA A 62 22.12 -4.26 10.19
C ALA A 62 22.55 -4.55 11.63
N VAL A 63 21.60 -4.62 12.57
CA VAL A 63 21.87 -4.97 13.97
C VAL A 63 22.42 -6.39 14.09
N ILE A 64 21.81 -7.36 13.40
CA ILE A 64 22.29 -8.75 13.40
C ILE A 64 23.68 -8.84 12.79
N LEU A 65 23.96 -8.10 11.72
CA LEU A 65 25.28 -8.06 11.10
C LEU A 65 26.35 -7.57 12.08
N ILE A 66 26.08 -6.45 12.76
CA ILE A 66 26.99 -5.89 13.78
C ILE A 66 27.21 -6.88 14.92
N ALA A 67 26.13 -7.48 15.43
CA ALA A 67 26.20 -8.47 16.50
C ALA A 67 27.02 -9.71 16.08
N THR A 68 26.86 -10.16 14.83
CA THR A 68 27.61 -11.29 14.27
C THR A 68 29.10 -10.97 14.18
N ILE A 69 29.46 -9.77 13.68
CA ILE A 69 30.86 -9.33 13.61
C ILE A 69 31.48 -9.27 15.01
N ALA A 70 30.77 -8.65 15.97
CA ALA A 70 31.25 -8.57 17.35
C ALA A 70 31.47 -9.97 17.95
N ASN A 71 30.54 -10.90 17.72
CA ASN A 71 30.66 -12.27 18.19
C ASN A 71 31.87 -12.99 17.59
N VAL A 72 32.13 -12.82 16.28
CA VAL A 72 33.31 -13.37 15.62
C VAL A 72 34.61 -12.81 16.20
N ILE A 73 34.67 -11.51 16.46
CA ILE A 73 35.84 -10.87 17.08
C ILE A 73 36.09 -11.43 18.49
N ILE A 74 35.04 -11.55 19.31
CA ILE A 74 35.14 -12.12 20.66
C ILE A 74 35.61 -13.58 20.58
N ALA A 75 35.04 -14.37 19.67
CA ALA A 75 35.37 -15.79 19.53
C ALA A 75 36.78 -16.06 19.02
N LEU A 76 37.38 -15.15 18.23
CA LEU A 76 38.76 -15.28 17.73
C LEU A 76 39.79 -14.62 18.66
N GLY A 77 39.37 -13.66 19.47
CA GLY A 77 40.24 -12.94 20.41
C GLY A 77 40.39 -13.60 21.78
N ASN A 78 39.55 -14.59 22.11
CA ASN A 78 39.59 -15.38 23.35
C ASN A 78 39.97 -16.83 23.06
#